data_AF-A0A5C6CYQ0-F1
#
_entry.id   AF-A0A5C6CYQ0-F1
#
_cell.length_a   1.000
_cell.length_b   1.000
_cell.length_c   1.000
_cell.angle_alpha   90.00
_cell.angle_beta   90.00
_cell.angle_gamma   90.00
#
_symmetry.space_group_name_H-M   'P 1'
#
loop_
_entity.id
_entity.type
_entity.pdbx_description
1 polymer ?
#
loop_
_entity_poly.entity_id
_entity_poly.type
_entity_poly.pdbx_seq_one_letter_code
_entity_poly.pdbx_strand_id
1 'polypeptide(L)'
;MTNTNLRWKADLSASSLYAVLSAVKGLPAVNNSLAEILQEPGDCLVESIKDCGLEVTKILEMLVCLAPEYENNRQLSEIVLSRIYGQTAATEQRLSVLSAAISGLETRALAERPELVDELALRARPLHEQWEARGPGLLRQLARSTEESFVAETAEVVLVAPFVGGYGCAYPRFNRVVIEGVLTNPHLDLPEALRLGWLLAQLQVDAPIYADAVAGDRLDRLAQLATIPAVLAAAEGVEWATCDVTTVQRALECWCLERDNQSELAKMLLQWWETYDQGTSSWQIAWRALDALIPANAS
;
A
#
# COMPACT_ATOMS: atom_id res chain seq x y z
N MET A 1 0.00 25.20 -7.04
CA MET A 1 -0.26 23.94 -7.78
C MET A 1 1.05 23.18 -7.96
N THR A 2 1.40 22.45 -6.91
CA THR A 2 2.55 21.55 -6.86
C THR A 2 2.18 20.25 -7.57
N ASN A 3 2.93 19.87 -8.60
CA ASN A 3 2.86 18.51 -9.13
C ASN A 3 3.56 17.60 -8.10
N THR A 4 2.90 16.53 -7.67
CA THR A 4 3.53 15.52 -6.81
C THR A 4 4.74 14.93 -7.52
N ASN A 5 5.92 15.05 -6.90
CA ASN A 5 7.17 14.51 -7.42
C ASN A 5 7.32 13.04 -6.99
N LEU A 6 7.19 12.12 -7.94
CA LEU A 6 7.32 10.68 -7.68
C LEU A 6 8.74 10.19 -7.94
N ARG A 7 9.30 9.47 -6.95
CA ARG A 7 10.57 8.74 -7.08
C ARG A 7 10.29 7.26 -7.20
N TRP A 8 10.64 6.66 -8.33
CA TRP A 8 10.39 5.25 -8.60
C TRP A 8 11.61 4.41 -8.24
N LYS A 9 11.39 3.27 -7.60
CA LYS A 9 12.42 2.27 -7.29
C LYS A 9 11.86 0.87 -7.54
N ALA A 10 12.69 -0.03 -8.04
CA ALA A 10 12.43 -1.47 -8.00
C ALA A 10 13.39 -2.10 -7.00
N ASP A 11 12.90 -3.00 -6.14
CA ASP A 11 13.71 -3.51 -5.03
C ASP A 11 13.46 -5.01 -4.79
N LEU A 12 14.54 -5.80 -4.80
CA LEU A 12 14.52 -7.25 -4.61
C LEU A 12 14.16 -7.63 -3.18
N SER A 13 14.74 -6.92 -2.20
CA SER A 13 14.52 -7.19 -0.77
C SER A 13 13.06 -6.91 -0.42
N ALA A 14 12.56 -5.73 -0.81
CA ALA A 14 11.16 -5.37 -0.65
C ALA A 14 10.24 -6.36 -1.36
N SER A 15 10.58 -6.83 -2.57
CA SER A 15 9.80 -7.85 -3.28
C SER A 15 9.68 -9.15 -2.50
N SER A 16 10.80 -9.63 -1.96
CA SER A 16 10.85 -10.91 -1.23
C SER A 16 10.09 -10.82 0.08
N LEU A 17 10.30 -9.74 0.85
CA LEU A 17 9.60 -9.46 2.10
C LEU A 17 8.09 -9.25 1.87
N TYR A 18 7.73 -8.58 0.77
CA TYR A 18 6.33 -8.31 0.42
C TYR A 18 5.57 -9.59 0.07
N ALA A 19 6.21 -10.54 -0.62
CA ALA A 19 5.62 -11.84 -0.88
C ALA A 19 5.33 -12.61 0.43
N VAL A 20 6.28 -12.59 1.38
CA VAL A 20 6.09 -13.22 2.70
C VAL A 20 4.96 -12.53 3.48
N LEU A 21 4.92 -11.19 3.49
CA LEU A 21 3.84 -10.43 4.11
C LEU A 21 2.47 -10.78 3.50
N SER A 22 2.40 -10.87 2.17
CA SER A 22 1.17 -11.19 1.46
C SER A 22 0.67 -12.59 1.80
N ALA A 23 1.58 -13.57 1.89
CA ALA A 23 1.26 -14.93 2.33
C ALA A 23 0.76 -14.95 3.79
N VAL A 24 1.40 -14.22 4.70
CA VAL A 24 0.98 -14.09 6.11
C VAL A 24 -0.40 -13.45 6.24
N LYS A 25 -0.73 -12.48 5.38
CA LYS A 25 -2.07 -11.86 5.31
C LYS A 25 -3.13 -12.76 4.64
N GLY A 26 -2.76 -13.95 4.18
CA GLY A 26 -3.68 -14.87 3.51
C GLY A 26 -4.18 -14.34 2.17
N LEU A 27 -3.36 -13.53 1.48
CA LEU A 27 -3.65 -13.06 0.13
C LEU A 27 -3.32 -14.19 -0.87
N PRO A 28 -4.14 -14.36 -1.92
CA PRO A 28 -3.93 -15.42 -2.89
C PRO A 28 -2.71 -15.14 -3.76
N ALA A 29 -1.85 -16.14 -3.95
CA ALA A 29 -0.77 -16.07 -4.93
C ALA A 29 -1.31 -16.31 -6.34
N VAL A 30 -1.07 -15.39 -7.28
CA VAL A 30 -1.39 -15.60 -8.71
C VAL A 30 -0.26 -16.28 -9.47
N ASN A 31 0.97 -16.15 -8.95
CA ASN A 31 2.16 -16.77 -9.53
C ASN A 31 2.78 -17.74 -8.53
N ASN A 32 2.49 -19.03 -8.71
CA ASN A 32 3.00 -20.08 -7.83
C ASN A 32 4.53 -20.12 -7.81
N SER A 33 5.23 -19.71 -8.87
CA SER A 33 6.70 -19.84 -8.90
C SER A 33 7.42 -19.00 -7.85
N LEU A 34 7.02 -17.73 -7.65
CA LEU A 34 7.63 -16.88 -6.62
C LEU A 34 7.24 -17.36 -5.22
N ALA A 35 5.97 -17.73 -5.04
CA ALA A 35 5.48 -18.27 -3.78
C ALA A 35 6.22 -19.57 -3.38
N GLU A 36 6.42 -20.49 -4.33
CA GLU A 36 7.16 -21.74 -4.14
C GLU A 36 8.63 -21.49 -3.77
N ILE A 37 9.30 -20.57 -4.47
CA ILE A 37 10.71 -20.20 -4.19
C ILE A 37 10.86 -19.65 -2.76
N LEU A 38 9.91 -18.82 -2.33
CA LEU A 38 10.00 -18.08 -1.07
C LEU A 38 9.32 -18.77 0.11
N GLN A 39 8.63 -19.90 -0.10
CA GLN A 39 7.88 -20.56 0.95
C GLN A 39 8.76 -20.96 2.14
N GLU A 40 9.75 -21.85 1.91
CA GLU A 40 10.66 -22.32 2.97
C GLU A 40 11.44 -21.18 3.67
N PRO A 41 12.15 -20.26 2.95
CA PRO A 41 12.85 -19.17 3.62
C PRO A 41 11.91 -18.14 4.26
N GLY A 42 10.70 -17.97 3.71
CA GLY A 42 9.66 -17.12 4.28
C GLY A 42 9.14 -17.67 5.60
N ASP A 43 8.89 -18.98 5.67
CA ASP A 43 8.52 -19.68 6.91
C ASP A 43 9.62 -19.53 7.97
N CYS A 44 10.90 -19.71 7.57
CA CYS A 44 12.05 -19.49 8.45
C CYS A 44 12.10 -18.05 9.01
N LEU A 45 11.80 -17.03 8.18
CA LEU A 45 11.74 -15.64 8.63
C LEU A 45 10.57 -15.42 9.61
N VAL A 46 9.39 -15.97 9.31
CA VAL A 46 8.22 -15.87 10.18
C VAL A 46 8.48 -16.52 11.54
N GLU A 47 9.08 -17.71 11.57
CA GLU A 47 9.49 -18.40 12.80
C GLU A 47 10.53 -17.59 13.57
N SER A 48 11.54 -17.05 12.89
CA SER A 48 12.57 -16.20 13.49
C SER A 48 11.97 -14.95 14.18
N ILE A 49 10.96 -14.34 13.59
CA ILE A 49 10.24 -13.20 14.18
C ILE A 49 9.46 -13.64 15.43
N LYS A 50 8.76 -14.79 15.36
CA LYS A 50 8.00 -15.36 16.49
C LYS A 50 8.90 -15.74 17.66
N ASP A 51 10.04 -16.39 17.40
CA ASP A 51 11.01 -16.81 18.40
C ASP A 51 11.66 -15.62 19.12
N CYS A 52 11.73 -14.46 18.46
CA CYS A 52 12.13 -13.21 19.08
C CYS A 52 11.05 -12.58 19.97
N GLY A 53 9.84 -13.15 20.02
CA GLY A 53 8.68 -12.63 20.74
C GLY A 53 8.08 -11.38 20.10
N LEU A 54 8.18 -11.25 18.78
CA LEU A 54 7.74 -10.06 18.04
C LEU A 54 6.45 -10.35 17.25
N GLU A 55 5.67 -9.31 17.01
CA GLU A 55 4.47 -9.40 16.19
C GLU A 55 4.83 -9.46 14.69
N VAL A 56 4.47 -10.56 14.03
CA VAL A 56 4.93 -10.92 12.68
C VAL A 56 4.52 -9.89 11.63
N THR A 57 3.22 -9.57 11.57
CA THR A 57 2.68 -8.69 10.52
C THR A 57 3.29 -7.29 10.61
N LYS A 58 3.32 -6.69 11.81
CA LYS A 58 3.92 -5.38 12.03
C LYS A 58 5.41 -5.31 11.72
N ILE A 59 6.18 -6.37 12.02
CA ILE A 59 7.59 -6.45 11.65
C ILE A 59 7.74 -6.51 10.12
N LEU A 60 6.99 -7.40 9.46
CA LEU A 60 7.07 -7.57 8.01
C LEU A 60 6.63 -6.30 7.26
N GLU A 61 5.57 -5.63 7.69
CA GLU A 61 5.15 -4.34 7.10
C GLU A 61 6.25 -3.28 7.17
N MET A 62 6.91 -3.16 8.32
CA MET A 62 8.01 -2.22 8.49
C MET A 62 9.26 -2.63 7.68
N LEU A 63 9.55 -3.93 7.59
CA LEU A 63 10.64 -4.46 6.76
C LEU A 63 10.39 -4.15 5.28
N VAL A 64 9.20 -4.47 4.75
CA VAL A 64 8.80 -4.16 3.37
C VAL A 64 8.93 -2.67 3.08
N CYS A 65 8.45 -1.83 4.00
CA CYS A 65 8.52 -0.39 3.87
C CYS A 65 9.96 0.12 3.79
N LEU A 66 10.86 -0.38 4.65
CA LEU A 66 12.20 0.17 4.83
C LEU A 66 13.28 -0.50 3.99
N ALA A 67 13.06 -1.70 3.47
CA ALA A 67 14.03 -2.43 2.67
C ALA A 67 14.70 -1.60 1.55
N PRO A 68 13.97 -0.76 0.78
CA PRO A 68 14.57 0.07 -0.29
C PRO A 68 15.50 1.19 0.16
N GLU A 69 15.70 1.36 1.47
CA GLU A 69 16.61 2.36 2.06
C GLU A 69 17.90 1.75 2.61
N TYR A 70 17.95 0.44 2.82
CA TYR A 70 19.02 -0.21 3.56
C TYR A 70 19.53 -1.46 2.85
N GLU A 71 20.77 -1.41 2.36
CA GLU A 71 21.45 -2.57 1.76
C GLU A 71 21.94 -3.59 2.81
N ASN A 72 22.03 -3.18 4.07
CA ASN A 72 22.53 -4.03 5.15
C ASN A 72 21.37 -4.53 6.03
N ASN A 73 21.11 -5.84 5.97
CA ASN A 73 20.01 -6.48 6.70
C ASN A 73 20.09 -6.37 8.22
N ARG A 74 21.28 -6.22 8.79
CA ARG A 74 21.46 -5.97 10.22
C ARG A 74 21.04 -4.55 10.59
N GLN A 75 21.44 -3.57 9.78
CA GLN A 75 21.00 -2.18 9.95
C GLN A 75 19.49 -2.05 9.75
N LEU A 76 18.93 -2.68 8.73
CA LEU A 76 17.48 -2.73 8.50
C LEU A 76 16.75 -3.28 9.74
N SER A 77 17.21 -4.41 10.27
CA SER A 77 16.65 -5.03 11.47
C SER A 77 16.72 -4.09 12.69
N GLU A 78 17.84 -3.40 12.88
CA GLU A 78 18.03 -2.46 13.99
C GLU A 78 17.05 -1.28 13.92
N ILE A 79 16.89 -0.69 12.74
CA ILE A 79 15.97 0.44 12.53
C ILE A 79 14.51 -0.01 12.70
N VAL A 80 14.13 -1.16 12.16
CA VAL A 80 12.78 -1.73 12.30
C VAL A 80 12.44 -1.96 13.77
N LEU A 81 13.30 -2.65 14.52
CA LEU A 81 13.09 -2.92 15.94
C LEU A 81 13.01 -1.64 16.76
N SER A 82 13.93 -0.70 16.49
CA SER A 82 13.98 0.59 17.19
C SER A 82 12.73 1.43 16.96
N ARG A 83 12.18 1.42 15.74
CA ARG A 83 10.97 2.18 15.39
C ARG A 83 9.70 1.60 16.00
N ILE A 84 9.60 0.27 16.09
CA ILE A 84 8.37 -0.38 16.59
C ILE A 84 8.37 -0.49 18.11
N TYR A 85 9.50 -0.85 18.72
CA TYR A 85 9.60 -1.25 20.13
C TYR A 85 10.60 -0.40 20.94
N GLY A 86 11.24 0.59 20.32
CA GLY A 86 12.27 1.42 20.95
C GLY A 86 13.68 0.81 20.87
N GLN A 87 14.70 1.64 21.13
CA GLN A 87 16.11 1.28 20.93
C GLN A 87 16.56 0.04 21.71
N THR A 88 16.01 -0.19 22.90
CA THR A 88 16.37 -1.35 23.74
C THR A 88 15.90 -2.69 23.17
N ALA A 89 14.99 -2.69 22.20
CA ALA A 89 14.51 -3.92 21.57
C ALA A 89 15.52 -4.51 20.57
N ALA A 90 16.46 -3.70 20.06
CA ALA A 90 17.48 -4.08 19.09
C ALA A 90 18.68 -4.79 19.74
N THR A 91 18.42 -5.87 20.47
CA THR A 91 19.48 -6.68 21.10
C THR A 91 20.30 -7.44 20.06
N GLU A 92 21.59 -7.67 20.32
CA GLU A 92 22.50 -8.43 19.45
C GLU A 92 21.92 -9.77 18.97
N GLN A 93 21.27 -10.52 19.86
CA GLN A 93 20.66 -11.80 19.54
C GLN A 93 19.55 -11.64 18.47
N ARG A 94 18.59 -10.73 18.70
CA ARG A 94 17.51 -10.44 17.75
C ARG A 94 18.04 -9.94 16.41
N LEU A 95 19.03 -9.03 16.44
CA LEU A 95 19.65 -8.51 15.21
C LEU A 95 20.31 -9.62 14.41
N SER A 96 21.05 -10.51 15.06
CA SER A 96 21.70 -11.64 14.40
C SER A 96 20.69 -12.60 13.78
N VAL A 97 19.62 -12.94 14.51
CA VAL A 97 18.58 -13.87 14.04
C VAL A 97 17.82 -13.28 12.85
N LEU A 98 17.30 -12.06 12.98
CA LEU A 98 16.50 -11.43 11.91
C LEU A 98 17.34 -11.16 10.66
N SER A 99 18.55 -10.61 10.82
CA SER A 99 19.40 -10.30 9.65
C SER A 99 19.82 -11.57 8.89
N ALA A 100 20.07 -12.68 9.59
CA ALA A 100 20.36 -13.96 8.95
C ALA A 100 19.15 -14.49 8.18
N ALA A 101 17.95 -14.43 8.76
CA ALA A 101 16.72 -14.88 8.10
C ALA A 101 16.38 -14.04 6.86
N ILE A 102 16.50 -12.71 6.94
CA ILE A 102 16.31 -11.81 5.79
C ILE A 102 17.33 -12.12 4.70
N SER A 103 18.61 -12.27 5.06
CA SER A 103 19.67 -12.59 4.09
C SER A 103 19.45 -13.95 3.42
N GLY A 104 18.94 -14.94 4.16
CA GLY A 104 18.57 -16.25 3.61
C GLY A 104 17.44 -16.15 2.58
N LEU A 105 16.42 -15.33 2.87
CA LEU A 105 15.32 -15.05 1.95
C LEU A 105 15.80 -14.38 0.66
N GLU A 106 16.59 -13.31 0.77
CA GLU A 106 17.15 -12.59 -0.37
C GLU A 106 18.08 -13.47 -1.21
N THR A 107 18.92 -14.27 -0.55
CA THR A 107 19.84 -15.19 -1.23
C THR A 107 19.07 -16.21 -2.07
N ARG A 108 18.00 -16.79 -1.51
CA ARG A 108 17.14 -17.72 -2.25
C ARG A 108 16.45 -17.02 -3.43
N ALA A 109 15.87 -15.84 -3.20
CA ALA A 109 15.22 -15.05 -4.24
C ALA A 109 16.18 -14.74 -5.40
N LEU A 110 17.39 -14.26 -5.08
CA LEU A 110 18.40 -13.90 -6.07
C LEU A 110 18.93 -15.11 -6.84
N ALA A 111 19.13 -16.25 -6.16
CA ALA A 111 19.62 -17.47 -6.81
C ALA A 111 18.64 -18.01 -7.85
N GLU A 112 17.33 -17.98 -7.55
CA GLU A 112 16.28 -18.51 -8.44
C GLU A 112 15.77 -17.46 -9.44
N ARG A 113 15.89 -16.17 -9.14
CA ARG A 113 15.42 -15.04 -9.96
C ARG A 113 16.47 -13.91 -10.02
N PRO A 114 17.66 -14.16 -10.61
CA PRO A 114 18.74 -13.16 -10.65
C PRO A 114 18.36 -11.89 -11.43
N GLU A 115 17.46 -12.01 -12.40
CA GLU A 115 17.03 -10.92 -13.28
C GLU A 115 15.79 -10.17 -12.74
N LEU A 116 15.33 -10.46 -11.52
CA LEU A 116 14.05 -9.93 -11.02
C LEU A 116 13.99 -8.40 -11.01
N VAL A 117 15.08 -7.73 -10.64
CA VAL A 117 15.14 -6.26 -10.61
C VAL A 117 15.05 -5.68 -12.01
N ASP A 118 15.73 -6.29 -12.99
CA ASP A 118 15.68 -5.87 -14.39
C ASP A 118 14.30 -6.13 -14.99
N GLU A 119 13.68 -7.28 -14.69
CA GLU A 119 12.29 -7.57 -15.04
C GLU A 119 11.32 -6.55 -14.46
N LEU A 120 11.51 -6.16 -13.20
CA LEU A 120 10.69 -5.15 -12.53
C LEU A 120 10.82 -3.78 -13.19
N ALA A 121 12.04 -3.38 -13.55
CA ALA A 121 12.26 -2.14 -14.28
C ALA A 121 11.55 -2.13 -15.65
N LEU A 122 11.49 -3.27 -16.34
CA LEU A 122 10.70 -3.41 -17.58
C LEU A 122 9.19 -3.36 -17.31
N ARG A 123 8.73 -4.05 -16.26
CA ARG A 123 7.31 -4.07 -15.82
C ARG A 123 6.81 -2.71 -15.33
N ALA A 124 7.70 -1.85 -14.84
CA ALA A 124 7.34 -0.52 -14.39
C ALA A 124 6.99 0.44 -15.55
N ARG A 125 7.48 0.19 -16.78
CA ARG A 125 7.32 1.13 -17.90
C ARG A 125 5.84 1.40 -18.26
N PRO A 126 4.97 0.39 -18.45
CA PRO A 126 3.57 0.66 -18.76
C PRO A 126 2.84 1.45 -17.67
N LEU A 127 3.17 1.21 -16.40
CA LEU A 127 2.61 1.96 -15.28
C LEU A 127 3.11 3.41 -15.30
N HIS A 128 4.40 3.63 -15.53
CA HIS A 128 5.01 4.95 -15.64
C HIS A 128 4.38 5.77 -16.79
N GLU A 129 4.28 5.18 -17.98
CA GLU A 129 3.69 5.82 -19.16
C GLU A 129 2.22 6.20 -18.93
N GLN A 130 1.42 5.29 -18.37
CA GLN A 130 0.03 5.57 -18.00
C GLN A 130 -0.04 6.69 -16.95
N TRP A 131 0.83 6.65 -15.94
CA TRP A 131 0.87 7.66 -14.90
C TRP A 131 1.25 9.03 -15.44
N GLU A 132 2.31 9.15 -16.24
CA GLU A 132 2.72 10.43 -16.85
C GLU A 132 1.63 11.06 -17.71
N ALA A 133 0.83 10.23 -18.40
CA ALA A 133 -0.23 10.72 -19.25
C ALA A 133 -1.38 11.40 -18.49
N ARG A 134 -1.76 10.89 -17.31
CA ARG A 134 -3.01 11.28 -16.63
C ARG A 134 -2.93 11.43 -15.10
N GLY A 135 -1.95 10.82 -14.44
CA GLY A 135 -1.74 10.85 -12.98
C GLY A 135 -1.66 12.25 -12.38
N PRO A 136 -0.88 13.19 -12.95
CA PRO A 136 -0.88 14.58 -12.47
C PRO A 136 -2.25 15.27 -12.60
N GLY A 137 -3.06 14.87 -13.58
CA GLY A 137 -4.45 15.34 -13.72
C GLY A 137 -5.35 14.78 -12.62
N LEU A 138 -5.22 13.48 -12.34
CA LEU A 138 -5.95 12.80 -11.26
C LEU A 138 -5.70 13.49 -9.92
N LEU A 139 -4.44 13.68 -9.53
CA LEU A 139 -4.09 14.27 -8.23
C LEU A 139 -4.56 15.73 -8.11
N ARG A 140 -4.55 16.50 -9.20
CA ARG A 140 -5.11 17.85 -9.21
C ARG A 140 -6.61 17.86 -9.00
N GLN A 141 -7.33 16.91 -9.57
CA GLN A 141 -8.78 16.78 -9.37
C GLN A 141 -9.10 16.34 -7.94
N LEU A 142 -8.33 15.39 -7.41
CA LEU A 142 -8.43 14.94 -6.02
C LEU A 142 -8.19 16.12 -5.05
N ALA A 143 -7.14 16.89 -5.24
CA ALA A 143 -6.84 18.08 -4.42
C ALA A 143 -7.98 19.12 -4.46
N ARG A 144 -8.68 19.24 -5.60
CA ARG A 144 -9.79 20.18 -5.77
C ARG A 144 -11.08 19.71 -5.09
N SER A 145 -11.37 18.40 -5.12
CA SER A 145 -12.57 17.84 -4.50
C SER A 145 -12.38 17.57 -3.00
N THR A 146 -11.14 17.37 -2.56
CA THR A 146 -10.78 17.27 -1.13
C THR A 146 -10.21 18.60 -0.66
N GLU A 147 -8.92 18.67 -0.39
CA GLU A 147 -8.18 19.87 0.03
C GLU A 147 -6.76 19.83 -0.60
N GLU A 148 -6.16 20.99 -0.93
CA GLU A 148 -4.81 21.01 -1.56
C GLU A 148 -3.75 20.36 -0.65
N SER A 149 -3.87 20.50 0.67
CA SER A 149 -2.98 19.90 1.67
C SER A 149 -3.14 18.38 1.81
N PHE A 150 -4.19 17.78 1.24
CA PHE A 150 -4.42 16.33 1.34
C PHE A 150 -3.57 15.53 0.35
N VAL A 151 -3.01 16.17 -0.68
CA VAL A 151 -2.16 15.52 -1.67
C VAL A 151 -0.69 15.75 -1.32
N ALA A 152 0.08 14.67 -1.20
CA ALA A 152 1.50 14.76 -0.90
C ALA A 152 2.28 15.47 -2.02
N GLU A 153 3.23 16.35 -1.67
CA GLU A 153 4.06 17.07 -2.65
C GLU A 153 5.14 16.19 -3.29
N THR A 154 5.59 15.18 -2.55
CA THR A 154 6.56 14.17 -3.00
C THR A 154 6.04 12.80 -2.61
N ALA A 155 6.45 11.74 -3.29
CA ALA A 155 6.27 10.39 -2.76
C ALA A 155 7.30 9.43 -3.37
N GLU A 156 7.60 8.34 -2.67
CA GLU A 156 8.36 7.22 -3.22
C GLU A 156 7.42 6.09 -3.65
N VAL A 157 7.61 5.58 -4.87
CA VAL A 157 6.88 4.43 -5.41
C VAL A 157 7.86 3.27 -5.51
N VAL A 158 7.63 2.25 -4.70
CA VAL A 158 8.44 1.03 -4.66
C VAL A 158 7.70 -0.08 -5.41
N LEU A 159 8.31 -0.51 -6.51
CA LEU A 159 7.84 -1.59 -7.36
C LEU A 159 8.35 -2.91 -6.81
N VAL A 160 7.41 -3.82 -6.57
CA VAL A 160 7.69 -5.17 -6.07
C VAL A 160 7.23 -6.24 -7.06
N ALA A 161 7.83 -7.42 -6.99
CA ALA A 161 7.42 -8.57 -7.77
C ALA A 161 5.95 -8.93 -7.51
N PRO A 162 5.17 -9.24 -8.55
CA PRO A 162 3.77 -9.54 -8.37
C PRO A 162 3.59 -10.88 -7.64
N PHE A 163 2.88 -10.83 -6.52
CA PHE A 163 2.46 -12.00 -5.75
C PHE A 163 0.96 -12.22 -5.89
N VAL A 164 0.16 -11.17 -5.70
CA VAL A 164 -1.32 -11.17 -5.74
C VAL A 164 -1.86 -10.82 -7.15
N GLY A 165 -1.02 -10.27 -8.03
CA GLY A 165 -1.39 -9.97 -9.40
C GLY A 165 -1.97 -8.58 -9.57
N GLY A 166 -1.40 -7.59 -8.89
CA GLY A 166 -1.91 -6.24 -8.80
C GLY A 166 -2.44 -5.98 -7.40
N TYR A 167 -1.55 -5.77 -6.44
CA TYR A 167 -1.86 -5.30 -5.10
C TYR A 167 -0.85 -4.22 -4.68
N GLY A 168 -1.09 -3.56 -3.56
CA GLY A 168 -0.21 -2.53 -3.05
C GLY A 168 -0.63 -2.00 -1.69
N CYS A 169 0.26 -1.25 -1.05
CA CYS A 169 0.07 -0.68 0.28
C CYS A 169 0.63 0.75 0.32
N ALA A 170 -0.02 1.62 1.08
CA ALA A 170 0.47 2.95 1.40
C ALA A 170 1.16 2.93 2.78
N TYR A 171 2.24 3.69 2.91
CA TYR A 171 2.99 3.89 4.14
C TYR A 171 3.11 5.40 4.41
N PRO A 172 2.05 6.04 4.96
CA PRO A 172 1.95 7.51 5.07
C PRO A 172 3.14 8.15 5.79
N ARG A 173 3.57 7.54 6.91
CA ARG A 173 4.71 8.00 7.73
C ARG A 173 6.05 8.06 6.99
N PHE A 174 6.15 7.39 5.85
CA PHE A 174 7.33 7.32 5.01
C PHE A 174 7.11 7.99 3.65
N ASN A 175 5.92 8.53 3.42
CA ASN A 175 5.51 9.11 2.16
C ASN A 175 5.80 8.16 0.97
N ARG A 176 5.51 6.88 1.20
CA ARG A 176 5.89 5.77 0.32
C ARG A 176 4.68 4.91 0.01
N VAL A 177 4.60 4.44 -1.22
CA VAL A 177 3.68 3.39 -1.63
C VAL A 177 4.48 2.21 -2.17
N VAL A 178 4.01 1.00 -1.88
CA VAL A 178 4.49 -0.24 -2.48
C VAL A 178 3.41 -0.76 -3.41
N ILE A 179 3.76 -1.10 -4.65
CA ILE A 179 2.81 -1.60 -5.65
C ILE A 179 3.45 -2.69 -6.49
N GLU A 180 2.68 -3.70 -6.85
CA GLU A 180 3.16 -4.78 -7.72
C GLU A 180 3.40 -4.31 -9.16
N GLY A 181 4.59 -4.62 -9.68
CA GLY A 181 4.92 -4.41 -11.09
C GLY A 181 4.28 -5.46 -11.99
N VAL A 182 3.06 -5.20 -12.47
CA VAL A 182 2.38 -6.06 -13.46
C VAL A 182 2.57 -5.55 -14.88
N LEU A 183 2.73 -6.46 -15.84
CA LEU A 183 2.95 -6.10 -17.26
C LEU A 183 1.70 -5.50 -17.91
N THR A 184 0.52 -5.92 -17.46
CA THR A 184 -0.78 -5.55 -18.00
C THR A 184 -1.74 -5.29 -16.86
N ASN A 185 -2.67 -4.36 -17.06
CA ASN A 185 -3.74 -4.11 -16.10
C ASN A 185 -4.57 -5.40 -15.89
N PRO A 186 -4.59 -5.96 -14.66
CA PRO A 186 -5.39 -7.16 -14.35
C PRO A 186 -6.89 -6.91 -14.54
N HIS A 187 -7.31 -5.67 -14.27
CA HIS A 187 -8.66 -5.18 -14.44
C HIS A 187 -8.62 -3.94 -15.34
N LEU A 188 -9.22 -4.03 -16.54
CA LEU A 188 -9.19 -2.94 -17.52
C LEU A 188 -10.00 -1.72 -17.06
N ASP A 189 -11.06 -1.96 -16.28
CA ASP A 189 -11.93 -0.97 -15.65
C ASP A 189 -11.28 -0.27 -14.44
N LEU A 190 -10.21 -0.86 -13.88
CA LEU A 190 -9.46 -0.32 -12.74
C LEU A 190 -7.96 -0.46 -13.01
N PRO A 191 -7.38 0.38 -13.88
CA PRO A 191 -5.98 0.27 -14.27
C PRO A 191 -5.03 0.48 -13.08
N GLU A 192 -3.83 -0.09 -13.13
CA GLU A 192 -2.85 0.02 -12.04
C GLU A 192 -2.44 1.47 -11.76
N ALA A 193 -2.45 2.33 -12.78
CA ALA A 193 -2.19 3.76 -12.59
C ALA A 193 -3.27 4.43 -11.72
N LEU A 194 -4.51 3.95 -11.77
CA LEU A 194 -5.59 4.38 -10.88
C LEU A 194 -5.39 3.83 -9.46
N ARG A 195 -4.98 2.56 -9.32
CA ARG A 195 -4.61 2.01 -8.00
C ARG A 195 -3.46 2.80 -7.37
N LEU A 196 -2.44 3.16 -8.15
CA LEU A 196 -1.36 4.03 -7.68
C LEU A 196 -1.91 5.38 -7.19
N GLY A 197 -2.83 6.00 -7.93
CA GLY A 197 -3.52 7.22 -7.50
C GLY A 197 -4.24 7.06 -6.15
N TRP A 198 -4.92 5.93 -5.96
CA TRP A 198 -5.57 5.59 -4.70
C TRP A 198 -4.60 5.37 -3.54
N LEU A 199 -3.46 4.71 -3.77
CA LEU A 199 -2.42 4.55 -2.75
C LEU A 199 -1.78 5.90 -2.37
N LEU A 200 -1.54 6.77 -3.36
CA LEU A 200 -0.97 8.11 -3.13
C LEU A 200 -1.94 9.03 -2.36
N ALA A 201 -3.25 8.89 -2.58
CA ALA A 201 -4.28 9.62 -1.86
C ALA A 201 -4.29 9.34 -0.34
N GLN A 202 -3.62 8.29 0.12
CA GLN A 202 -3.54 7.90 1.52
C GLN A 202 -2.31 8.48 2.23
N LEU A 203 -1.38 9.15 1.54
CA LEU A 203 -0.07 9.49 2.11
C LEU A 203 -0.07 10.65 3.12
N GLN A 204 -1.13 11.46 3.17
CA GLN A 204 -1.23 12.60 4.10
C GLN A 204 -2.17 12.35 5.29
N VAL A 205 -2.66 11.12 5.44
CA VAL A 205 -3.71 10.80 6.43
C VAL A 205 -3.21 10.82 7.88
N ASP A 206 -1.89 10.78 8.07
CA ASP A 206 -1.22 10.88 9.37
C ASP A 206 -0.90 12.33 9.78
N ALA A 207 -1.24 13.32 8.95
CA ALA A 207 -1.17 14.73 9.34
C ALA A 207 -2.10 14.99 10.54
N PRO A 208 -1.70 15.82 11.53
CA PRO A 208 -2.48 16.03 12.76
C PRO A 208 -3.95 16.40 12.53
N ILE A 209 -4.23 17.17 11.48
CA ILE A 209 -5.61 17.57 11.13
C ILE A 209 -6.51 16.36 10.85
N TYR A 210 -6.00 15.28 10.26
CA TYR A 210 -6.77 14.08 9.95
C TYR A 210 -6.60 13.00 11.02
N ALA A 211 -5.39 12.80 11.54
CA ALA A 211 -5.09 11.80 12.56
C ALA A 211 -5.84 12.05 13.88
N ASP A 212 -6.01 13.31 14.30
CA ASP A 212 -6.73 13.65 15.55
C ASP A 212 -8.26 13.48 15.41
N ALA A 213 -8.76 13.27 14.19
CA ALA A 213 -10.18 13.09 13.94
C ALA A 213 -10.66 11.65 14.12
N VAL A 214 -9.75 10.66 14.19
CA VAL A 214 -10.05 9.23 14.10
C VAL A 214 -9.23 8.48 15.15
N ALA A 215 -9.78 7.40 15.71
CA ALA A 215 -8.99 6.52 16.57
C ALA A 215 -7.82 5.91 15.78
N GLY A 216 -6.62 5.89 16.38
CA GLY A 216 -5.39 5.55 15.66
C GLY A 216 -5.34 4.13 15.08
N ASP A 217 -6.07 3.18 15.65
CA ASP A 217 -6.21 1.81 15.16
C ASP A 217 -7.16 1.68 13.96
N ARG A 218 -8.03 2.67 13.74
CA ARG A 218 -8.99 2.72 12.63
C ARG A 218 -8.53 3.58 11.46
N LEU A 219 -7.49 4.40 11.65
CA LEU A 219 -7.05 5.41 10.70
C LEU A 219 -6.72 4.81 9.32
N ASP A 220 -5.93 3.74 9.28
CA ASP A 220 -5.48 3.13 8.02
C ASP A 220 -6.66 2.58 7.21
N ARG A 221 -7.57 1.88 7.89
CA ARG A 221 -8.79 1.34 7.27
C ARG A 221 -9.71 2.46 6.78
N LEU A 222 -9.92 3.48 7.60
CA LEU A 222 -10.74 4.63 7.22
C LEU A 222 -10.14 5.35 6.01
N ALA A 223 -8.81 5.55 5.98
CA ALA A 223 -8.10 6.17 4.87
C ALA A 223 -8.30 5.40 3.56
N GLN A 224 -8.16 4.07 3.60
CA GLN A 224 -8.40 3.21 2.45
C GLN A 224 -9.82 3.37 1.91
N LEU A 225 -10.82 3.36 2.79
CA LEU A 225 -12.23 3.43 2.39
C LEU A 225 -12.67 4.84 1.93
N ALA A 226 -12.25 5.88 2.67
CA ALA A 226 -12.58 7.28 2.38
C ALA A 226 -12.03 7.76 1.03
N THR A 227 -10.86 7.26 0.64
CA THR A 227 -10.17 7.71 -0.58
C THR A 227 -10.69 7.05 -1.85
N ILE A 228 -11.41 5.92 -1.78
CA ILE A 228 -11.97 5.23 -2.97
C ILE A 228 -12.89 6.16 -3.78
N PRO A 229 -14.03 6.64 -3.25
CA PRO A 229 -14.94 7.44 -4.06
C PRO A 229 -14.30 8.77 -4.50
N ALA A 230 -13.48 9.38 -3.66
CA ALA A 230 -12.75 10.61 -3.99
C ALA A 230 -11.81 10.44 -5.20
N VAL A 231 -11.08 9.32 -5.24
CA VAL A 231 -10.16 9.01 -6.33
C VAL A 231 -10.92 8.58 -7.59
N LEU A 232 -12.03 7.85 -7.46
CA LEU A 232 -12.87 7.50 -8.61
C LEU A 232 -13.54 8.74 -9.23
N ALA A 233 -14.01 9.70 -8.42
CA ALA A 233 -14.54 10.96 -8.90
C ALA A 233 -13.47 11.80 -9.62
N ALA A 234 -12.23 11.80 -9.10
CA ALA A 234 -11.09 12.41 -9.80
C ALA A 234 -10.72 11.65 -11.09
N ALA A 235 -10.91 10.33 -11.11
CA ALA A 235 -10.61 9.48 -12.26
C ALA A 235 -11.57 9.71 -13.43
N GLU A 236 -12.82 10.07 -13.14
CA GLU A 236 -13.80 10.48 -14.15
C GLU A 236 -13.30 11.62 -15.01
N GLY A 237 -12.79 12.69 -14.39
CA GLY A 237 -12.33 13.85 -15.14
C GLY A 237 -10.98 13.64 -15.84
N VAL A 238 -10.31 12.50 -15.67
CA VAL A 238 -9.18 12.06 -16.51
C VAL A 238 -9.50 10.83 -17.35
N GLU A 239 -10.78 10.48 -17.45
CA GLU A 239 -11.31 9.40 -18.29
C GLU A 239 -10.68 8.02 -17.98
N TRP A 240 -10.37 7.74 -16.71
CA TRP A 240 -9.86 6.43 -16.28
C TRP A 240 -10.94 5.48 -15.78
N ALA A 241 -11.95 5.98 -15.09
CA ALA A 241 -13.04 5.19 -14.53
C ALA A 241 -14.27 6.07 -14.29
N THR A 242 -15.41 5.46 -13.96
CA THR A 242 -16.61 6.15 -13.45
C THR A 242 -16.68 6.10 -11.93
N CYS A 243 -17.33 7.07 -11.31
CA CYS A 243 -17.64 7.12 -9.89
C CYS A 243 -19.11 6.72 -9.69
N ASP A 244 -19.35 5.41 -9.71
CA ASP A 244 -20.66 4.83 -9.45
C ASP A 244 -20.55 3.65 -8.46
N VAL A 245 -21.70 3.16 -7.98
CA VAL A 245 -21.74 2.08 -6.98
C VAL A 245 -21.03 0.82 -7.49
N THR A 246 -21.13 0.53 -8.80
CA THR A 246 -20.51 -0.65 -9.41
C THR A 246 -18.99 -0.53 -9.40
N THR A 247 -18.44 0.62 -9.79
CA THR A 247 -16.99 0.83 -9.77
C THR A 247 -16.43 0.90 -8.35
N VAL A 248 -17.16 1.50 -7.40
CA VAL A 248 -16.76 1.47 -5.98
C VAL A 248 -16.72 0.03 -5.44
N GLN A 249 -17.74 -0.79 -5.73
CA GLN A 249 -17.76 -2.19 -5.34
C GLN A 249 -16.59 -2.96 -5.97
N ARG A 250 -16.33 -2.74 -7.27
CA ARG A 250 -15.20 -3.34 -7.98
C ARG A 250 -13.86 -2.93 -7.38
N ALA A 251 -13.70 -1.69 -6.95
CA ALA A 251 -12.49 -1.23 -6.28
C ALA A 251 -12.29 -1.95 -4.94
N LEU A 252 -13.34 -2.12 -4.13
CA LEU A 252 -13.27 -2.89 -2.87
C LEU A 252 -12.82 -4.35 -3.15
N GLU A 253 -13.42 -4.99 -4.15
CA GLU A 253 -13.06 -6.36 -4.58
C GLU A 253 -11.61 -6.46 -5.06
N CYS A 254 -11.25 -5.68 -6.09
CA CYS A 254 -9.98 -5.77 -6.80
C CYS A 254 -8.79 -5.21 -6.01
N TRP A 255 -9.03 -4.32 -5.03
CA TRP A 255 -7.99 -3.81 -4.14
C TRP A 255 -7.95 -4.57 -2.81
N CYS A 256 -8.65 -5.71 -2.74
CA CYS A 256 -8.67 -6.64 -1.61
C CYS A 256 -9.04 -5.97 -0.28
N LEU A 257 -10.04 -5.09 -0.32
CA LEU A 257 -10.60 -4.42 0.86
C LEU A 257 -11.91 -5.10 1.23
N GLU A 258 -12.03 -5.56 2.48
CA GLU A 258 -13.26 -6.15 3.07
C GLU A 258 -13.86 -7.29 2.24
N ARG A 259 -13.81 -8.54 2.72
CA ARG A 259 -14.34 -9.68 1.95
C ARG A 259 -15.86 -9.76 1.99
N ASP A 260 -16.48 -9.19 3.02
CA ASP A 260 -17.90 -9.32 3.29
C ASP A 260 -18.66 -8.00 3.04
N ASN A 261 -19.90 -8.10 2.57
CA ASN A 261 -20.84 -6.98 2.41
C ASN A 261 -20.38 -5.82 1.50
N GLN A 262 -19.48 -6.08 0.54
CA GLN A 262 -18.92 -5.07 -0.37
C GLN A 262 -19.99 -4.23 -1.10
N SER A 263 -21.12 -4.82 -1.47
CA SER A 263 -22.21 -4.09 -2.15
C SER A 263 -22.88 -3.03 -1.25
N GLU A 264 -23.12 -3.35 0.02
CA GLU A 264 -23.71 -2.39 0.98
C GLU A 264 -22.68 -1.33 1.38
N LEU A 265 -21.42 -1.73 1.57
CA LEU A 265 -20.33 -0.81 1.83
C LEU A 265 -20.12 0.17 0.66
N ALA A 266 -20.17 -0.30 -0.59
CA ALA A 266 -20.04 0.56 -1.77
C ALA A 266 -21.15 1.61 -1.85
N LYS A 267 -22.41 1.23 -1.59
CA LYS A 267 -23.53 2.18 -1.52
C LYS A 267 -23.33 3.22 -0.43
N MET A 268 -22.90 2.79 0.76
CA MET A 268 -22.63 3.67 1.89
C MET A 268 -21.51 4.68 1.58
N LEU A 269 -20.40 4.21 1.01
CA LEU A 269 -19.27 5.06 0.65
C LEU A 269 -19.65 6.08 -0.42
N LEU A 270 -20.39 5.66 -1.45
CA LEU A 270 -20.82 6.60 -2.49
C LEU A 270 -21.82 7.63 -1.94
N GLN A 271 -22.81 7.20 -1.14
CA GLN A 271 -23.77 8.13 -0.53
C GLN A 271 -23.08 9.14 0.40
N TRP A 272 -22.10 8.68 1.19
CA TRP A 272 -21.28 9.55 2.02
C TRP A 272 -20.51 10.56 1.17
N TRP A 273 -19.87 10.11 0.09
CA TRP A 273 -19.13 10.96 -0.83
C TRP A 273 -20.01 12.01 -1.50
N GLU A 274 -21.17 11.63 -2.04
CA GLU A 274 -22.13 12.55 -2.67
C GLU A 274 -22.61 13.61 -1.67
N THR A 275 -22.84 13.23 -0.41
CA THR A 275 -23.23 14.16 0.65
C THR A 275 -22.12 15.17 0.94
N TYR A 276 -20.86 14.74 0.92
CA TYR A 276 -19.71 15.61 1.09
C TYR A 276 -19.52 16.54 -0.12
N ASP A 277 -19.53 16.00 -1.34
CA ASP A 277 -19.27 16.73 -2.60
C ASP A 277 -20.33 17.81 -2.88
N GLN A 278 -21.59 17.58 -2.49
CA GLN A 278 -22.67 18.57 -2.58
C GLN A 278 -22.70 19.56 -1.41
N GLY A 279 -21.96 19.26 -0.34
CA GLY A 279 -21.95 20.04 0.90
C GLY A 279 -20.96 21.20 0.90
N THR A 280 -20.89 21.90 2.03
CA THR A 280 -19.86 22.92 2.32
C THR A 280 -18.96 22.51 3.48
N SER A 281 -18.99 21.23 3.86
CA SER A 281 -18.21 20.68 4.96
C SER A 281 -16.74 20.56 4.56
N SER A 282 -15.82 20.71 5.51
CA SER A 282 -14.40 20.41 5.26
C SER A 282 -14.18 18.90 5.12
N TRP A 283 -13.06 18.52 4.49
CA TRP A 283 -12.69 17.12 4.31
C TRP A 283 -12.53 16.40 5.66
N GLN A 284 -11.95 17.09 6.65
CA GLN A 284 -11.84 16.59 8.02
C GLN A 284 -13.20 16.25 8.67
N ILE A 285 -14.24 17.05 8.42
CA ILE A 285 -15.59 16.79 8.95
C ILE A 285 -16.19 15.56 8.25
N ALA A 286 -15.98 15.43 6.94
CA ALA A 286 -16.44 14.27 6.19
C ALA A 286 -15.85 12.96 6.72
N TRP A 287 -14.55 12.96 7.06
CA TRP A 287 -13.88 11.80 7.65
C TRP A 287 -14.49 11.35 8.97
N ARG A 288 -14.78 12.31 9.88
CA ARG A 288 -15.46 12.00 11.15
C ARG A 288 -16.85 11.41 10.92
N ALA A 289 -17.58 11.93 9.94
CA ALA A 289 -18.88 11.41 9.57
C ALA A 289 -18.77 9.97 9.05
N LEU A 290 -17.77 9.67 8.23
CA LEU A 290 -17.54 8.31 7.73
C LEU A 290 -17.14 7.35 8.85
N ASP A 291 -16.27 7.76 9.76
CA ASP A 291 -15.84 6.94 10.89
C ASP A 291 -17.04 6.52 11.78
N ALA A 292 -18.01 7.43 11.96
CA ALA A 292 -19.25 7.14 12.68
C ALA A 292 -20.18 6.16 11.94
N LEU A 293 -20.10 6.08 10.61
CA LEU A 293 -20.92 5.18 9.78
C LEU A 293 -20.33 3.77 9.71
N ILE A 294 -18.99 3.66 9.70
CA ILE A 294 -18.31 2.39 9.50
C ILE A 294 -18.25 1.61 10.83
N PRO A 295 -18.73 0.35 10.87
CA PRO A 295 -18.64 -0.50 12.06
C PRO A 295 -17.18 -0.77 12.45
N ALA A 296 -16.92 -0.84 13.75
CA ALA A 296 -15.58 -1.10 14.30
C ALA A 296 -15.03 -2.51 13.95
N ASN A 297 -15.91 -3.48 13.65
CA ASN A 297 -15.57 -4.91 13.55
C ASN A 297 -15.99 -5.59 12.23
N ALA A 298 -16.11 -4.85 11.13
CA ALA A 298 -16.20 -5.53 9.83
C ALA A 298 -14.77 -5.96 9.44
N SER A 299 -14.58 -7.28 9.36
CA SER A 299 -13.32 -7.99 9.17
C SER A 299 -13.12 -8.41 7.71
#